data_AF-A0A924WMF2-F1
#
_entry.id   AF-A0A924WMF2-F1
#
_cell.length_a   1.000
_cell.length_b   1.000
_cell.length_c   1.000
_cell.angle_alpha   90.00
_cell.angle_beta   90.00
_cell.angle_gamma   90.00
#
_symmetry.space_group_name_H-M   'P 1'
#
loop_
_entity.id
_entity.type
_entity.pdbx_description
1 polymer ?
#
loop_
_entity_poly.entity_id
_entity_poly.type
_entity_poly.pdbx_seq_one_letter_code
_entity_poly.pdbx_strand_id
1 'polypeptide(L)'
;MTHAPMFDTLEPRQLFSAGHHGFAPAHLSGKARNDPVIQADLAAIKADTAAINTLLKSQRNTLRADRQALRTAIAAAKTANAAQLETLHDQYDAALKAAAPAIKVDQKAIRAVIKSYAPVLRADLKALRTATDATTKAAAQAKLDADKAALKAELAPLRAKLEADSAPVVAARKAITDLIENDPAVASAKAKLDADVAAAKTALQPLLDKLAADKAKLKADLAALKGTSTTPVTV
;
A
#
# COMPACT_ATOMS: atom_id res chain seq x y z
N MET A 1 10.72 -13.57 24.79
CA MET A 1 9.55 -13.21 23.95
C MET A 1 10.07 -12.56 22.68
N THR A 2 9.97 -13.29 21.57
CA THR A 2 10.51 -12.94 20.25
C THR A 2 9.84 -11.70 19.67
N HIS A 3 10.54 -10.58 19.65
CA HIS A 3 10.04 -9.33 19.06
C HIS A 3 10.29 -9.36 17.54
N ALA A 4 9.20 -9.46 16.78
CA ALA A 4 9.21 -9.24 15.34
C ALA A 4 9.48 -7.75 15.06
N PRO A 5 10.41 -7.38 14.16
CA PRO A 5 10.51 -6.00 13.71
C PRO A 5 9.30 -5.64 12.85
N MET A 6 8.57 -4.59 13.26
CA MET A 6 7.49 -3.94 12.50
C MET A 6 8.01 -3.23 11.25
N PHE A 7 8.45 -3.98 10.24
CA PHE A 7 8.61 -3.49 8.86
C PHE A 7 8.02 -4.48 7.83
N ASP A 8 7.13 -5.36 8.27
CA ASP A 8 6.23 -6.09 7.38
C ASP A 8 5.02 -5.20 7.07
N THR A 9 5.10 -4.48 5.94
CA THR A 9 4.01 -4.06 5.03
C THR A 9 4.47 -2.92 4.13
N LEU A 10 5.61 -3.08 3.46
CA LEU A 10 5.79 -2.45 2.16
C LEU A 10 5.91 -3.57 1.15
N GLU A 11 4.77 -4.15 0.81
CA GLU A 11 4.65 -5.05 -0.33
C GLU A 11 5.15 -4.33 -1.60
N PRO A 12 6.26 -4.75 -2.25
CA PRO A 12 6.48 -4.40 -3.64
C PRO A 12 5.83 -5.46 -4.54
N ARG A 13 4.84 -6.22 -4.04
CA ARG A 13 4.21 -7.32 -4.80
C ARG A 13 3.24 -6.79 -5.85
N GLN A 14 2.79 -5.54 -5.77
CA GLN A 14 1.88 -4.96 -6.74
C GLN A 14 2.56 -4.11 -7.83
N LEU A 15 3.80 -3.64 -7.64
CA LEU A 15 4.50 -2.83 -8.66
C LEU A 15 5.10 -3.65 -9.82
N PHE A 16 5.22 -4.97 -9.67
CA PHE A 16 5.89 -5.83 -10.66
C PHE A 16 5.05 -7.03 -11.11
N SER A 17 3.75 -7.04 -10.80
CA SER A 17 2.79 -7.96 -11.44
C SER A 17 2.36 -7.41 -12.80
N ALA A 18 3.32 -7.14 -13.68
CA ALA A 18 3.03 -7.05 -15.11
C ALA A 18 2.73 -8.49 -15.55
N GLY A 19 1.43 -8.79 -15.65
CA GLY A 19 0.92 -10.11 -15.97
C GLY A 19 1.71 -10.76 -17.11
N HIS A 20 2.24 -11.94 -16.84
CA HIS A 20 2.62 -12.92 -17.85
C HIS A 20 1.34 -13.40 -18.57
N HIS A 21 0.70 -12.51 -19.33
CA HIS A 21 -0.18 -12.92 -20.41
C HIS A 21 0.70 -13.00 -21.65
N GLY A 22 1.32 -14.17 -21.82
CA GLY A 22 1.91 -14.54 -23.09
C GLY A 22 0.87 -14.31 -24.18
N PHE A 23 1.14 -13.34 -25.05
CA PHE A 23 0.35 -13.12 -26.25
C PHE A 23 0.67 -14.26 -27.21
N ALA A 24 0.13 -15.45 -26.94
CA ALA A 24 0.20 -16.56 -27.86
C ALA A 24 -0.69 -16.24 -29.07
N PRO A 25 -0.18 -16.26 -30.31
CA PRO A 25 -0.92 -15.86 -31.51
C PRO A 25 -1.93 -16.95 -31.95
N ALA A 26 -2.49 -17.71 -31.02
CA ALA A 26 -3.35 -18.87 -31.30
C ALA A 26 -4.75 -18.50 -31.82
N HIS A 27 -5.12 -17.22 -31.80
CA HIS A 27 -6.45 -16.73 -32.21
C HIS A 27 -6.44 -15.85 -33.47
N LEU A 28 -5.30 -15.72 -34.16
CA LEU A 28 -5.22 -14.97 -35.41
C LEU A 28 -5.58 -15.88 -36.59
N SER A 29 -6.54 -15.45 -37.42
CA SER A 29 -6.91 -16.15 -38.65
C SER A 29 -5.73 -16.21 -39.63
N GLY A 30 -5.71 -17.20 -40.53
CA GLY A 30 -4.58 -17.44 -41.45
C GLY A 30 -4.16 -16.23 -42.32
N LYS A 31 -5.09 -15.30 -42.60
CA LYS A 31 -4.78 -14.02 -43.27
C LYS A 31 -4.05 -13.04 -42.34
N ALA A 32 -4.49 -12.88 -41.09
CA ALA A 32 -3.85 -11.98 -40.12
C ALA A 32 -2.46 -12.47 -39.70
N ARG A 33 -2.23 -13.78 -39.72
CA ARG A 33 -0.94 -14.38 -39.35
C ARG A 33 0.17 -14.15 -40.38
N ASN A 34 -0.19 -13.96 -41.64
CA ASN A 34 0.75 -13.79 -42.76
C ASN A 34 0.81 -12.36 -43.29
N ASP A 35 0.08 -11.43 -42.66
CA ASP A 35 0.11 -10.02 -43.02
C ASP A 35 1.43 -9.38 -42.54
N PRO A 36 2.22 -8.76 -43.43
CA PRO A 36 3.53 -8.21 -43.07
C PRO A 36 3.45 -7.05 -42.06
N VAL A 37 2.36 -6.30 -42.04
CA VAL A 37 2.14 -5.19 -41.08
C VAL A 37 1.86 -5.76 -39.69
N ILE A 38 0.98 -6.77 -39.60
CA ILE A 38 0.71 -7.47 -38.34
C ILE A 38 1.96 -8.16 -37.79
N GLN A 39 2.79 -8.76 -38.66
CA GLN A 39 4.05 -9.36 -38.25
C GLN A 39 5.05 -8.32 -37.73
N ALA A 40 5.13 -7.15 -38.36
CA ALA A 40 5.99 -6.05 -37.90
C ALA A 40 5.57 -5.55 -36.51
N ASP A 41 4.27 -5.36 -36.27
CA ASP A 41 3.75 -4.92 -34.97
C ASP A 41 3.97 -5.96 -33.87
N LEU A 42 3.77 -7.24 -34.16
CA LEU A 42 4.07 -8.32 -33.22
C LEU A 42 5.58 -8.39 -32.90
N ALA A 43 6.44 -8.15 -33.89
CA ALA A 43 7.88 -8.08 -33.67
C ALA A 43 8.27 -6.88 -32.79
N ALA A 44 7.64 -5.72 -32.98
CA ALA A 44 7.85 -4.52 -32.18
C ALA A 44 7.43 -4.74 -30.71
N ILE A 45 6.23 -5.29 -30.47
CA ILE A 45 5.74 -5.66 -29.12
C ILE A 45 6.70 -6.66 -28.45
N LYS A 46 7.22 -7.63 -29.20
CA LYS A 46 8.20 -8.61 -28.67
C LYS A 46 9.51 -7.93 -28.29
N ALA A 47 10.00 -7.00 -29.10
CA ALA A 47 11.21 -6.23 -28.80
C ALA A 47 11.03 -5.36 -27.56
N ASP A 48 9.90 -4.66 -27.44
CA ASP A 48 9.57 -3.82 -26.28
C ASP A 48 9.47 -4.64 -24.99
N THR A 49 8.80 -5.79 -25.06
CA THR A 49 8.73 -6.74 -23.93
C THR A 49 10.11 -7.24 -23.52
N ALA A 50 11.00 -7.52 -24.49
CA ALA A 50 12.36 -7.94 -24.21
C ALA A 50 13.20 -6.81 -23.57
N ALA A 51 13.02 -5.56 -24.03
CA ALA A 51 13.67 -4.38 -23.46
C ALA A 51 13.23 -4.14 -22.01
N ILE A 52 11.92 -4.21 -21.74
CA ILE A 52 11.36 -4.13 -20.38
C ILE A 52 11.95 -5.22 -19.49
N ASN A 53 11.95 -6.47 -19.95
CA ASN A 53 12.48 -7.59 -19.15
C ASN A 53 13.98 -7.42 -18.85
N THR A 54 14.75 -6.91 -19.80
CA THR A 54 16.18 -6.64 -19.62
C THR A 54 16.40 -5.54 -18.58
N LEU A 55 15.66 -4.44 -18.68
CA LEU A 55 15.71 -3.36 -17.69
C LEU A 55 15.31 -3.88 -16.30
N LEU A 56 14.18 -4.58 -16.17
CA LEU A 56 13.72 -5.11 -14.90
C LEU A 56 14.72 -6.08 -14.26
N LYS A 57 15.39 -6.92 -15.06
CA LYS A 57 16.43 -7.82 -14.58
C LYS A 57 17.63 -7.05 -14.02
N SER A 58 18.08 -6.01 -14.74
CA SER A 58 19.17 -5.15 -14.29
C SER A 58 18.82 -4.41 -12.99
N GLN A 59 17.67 -3.72 -12.97
CA GLN A 59 17.21 -2.94 -11.81
C GLN A 59 16.99 -3.82 -10.58
N ARG A 60 16.53 -5.07 -10.74
CA ARG A 60 16.39 -6.01 -9.62
C ARG A 60 17.71 -6.29 -8.91
N ASN A 61 18.82 -6.39 -9.65
CA ASN A 61 20.13 -6.65 -9.06
C ASN A 61 20.62 -5.44 -8.28
N THR A 62 20.48 -4.23 -8.83
CA THR A 62 20.81 -2.96 -8.15
C THR A 62 20.02 -2.82 -6.85
N LEU A 63 18.69 -2.91 -6.93
CA LEU A 63 17.81 -2.77 -5.75
C LEU A 63 18.06 -3.88 -4.71
N ARG A 64 18.48 -5.08 -5.13
CA ARG A 64 18.88 -6.13 -4.20
C ARG A 64 20.17 -5.75 -3.45
N ALA A 65 21.15 -5.21 -4.15
CA ALA A 65 22.40 -4.72 -3.55
C ALA A 65 22.13 -3.56 -2.59
N ASP A 66 21.31 -2.58 -2.97
CA ASP A 66 20.98 -1.44 -2.10
C ASP A 66 20.25 -1.88 -0.83
N ARG A 67 19.31 -2.82 -0.93
CA ARG A 67 18.64 -3.42 0.25
C ARG A 67 19.63 -4.16 1.14
N GLN A 68 20.62 -4.84 0.57
CA GLN A 68 21.66 -5.50 1.35
C GLN A 68 22.54 -4.46 2.05
N ALA A 69 22.97 -3.40 1.36
CA ALA A 69 23.73 -2.30 1.93
C ALA A 69 22.96 -1.63 3.09
N LEU A 70 21.67 -1.36 2.92
CA LEU A 70 20.82 -0.82 3.97
C LEU A 70 20.74 -1.75 5.20
N ARG A 71 20.57 -3.07 5.00
CA ARG A 71 20.58 -4.04 6.12
C ARG A 71 21.92 -4.05 6.84
N THR A 72 23.02 -4.01 6.11
CA THR A 72 24.37 -3.96 6.68
C THR A 72 24.57 -2.67 7.47
N ALA A 73 24.14 -1.52 6.93
CA ALA A 73 24.21 -0.23 7.63
C ALA A 73 23.39 -0.25 8.93
N ILE A 74 22.17 -0.79 8.91
CA ILE A 74 21.33 -0.93 10.12
C ILE A 74 22.00 -1.83 11.16
N ALA A 75 22.60 -2.95 10.74
CA ALA A 75 23.31 -3.85 11.66
C ALA A 75 24.52 -3.14 12.29
N ALA A 76 25.30 -2.44 11.48
CA ALA A 76 26.44 -1.66 11.96
C ALA A 76 26.01 -0.54 12.92
N ALA A 77 24.96 0.20 12.59
CA ALA A 77 24.39 1.25 13.45
C ALA A 77 23.94 0.71 14.81
N LYS A 78 23.32 -0.48 14.84
CA LYS A 78 22.94 -1.14 16.10
C LYS A 78 24.15 -1.53 16.95
N THR A 79 25.20 -2.06 16.33
CA THR A 79 26.43 -2.42 17.03
C THR A 79 27.15 -1.18 17.56
N ALA A 80 27.27 -0.13 16.75
CA ALA A 80 27.92 1.11 17.13
C ALA A 80 27.18 1.83 18.28
N ASN A 81 25.85 1.78 18.27
CA ASN A 81 25.00 2.45 19.26
C ASN A 81 24.49 1.52 20.39
N ALA A 82 25.14 0.37 20.62
CA ALA A 82 24.63 -0.67 21.52
C ALA A 82 24.32 -0.16 22.95
N ALA A 83 25.24 0.58 23.56
CA ALA A 83 25.05 1.11 24.93
C ALA A 83 23.93 2.16 25.01
N GLN A 84 23.80 2.99 23.97
CA GLN A 84 22.72 3.99 23.90
C GLN A 84 21.37 3.32 23.67
N LEU A 85 21.32 2.28 22.84
CA LEU A 85 20.11 1.46 22.66
C LEU A 85 19.68 0.79 23.95
N GLU A 86 20.61 0.26 24.74
CA GLU A 86 20.31 -0.32 26.06
C GLU A 86 19.67 0.72 26.98
N THR A 87 20.26 1.92 27.06
CA THR A 87 19.70 3.03 27.85
C THR A 87 18.29 3.41 27.38
N LEU A 88 18.06 3.48 26.07
CA LEU A 88 16.74 3.81 25.51
C LEU A 88 15.71 2.68 25.74
N HIS A 89 16.15 1.43 25.73
CA HIS A 89 15.30 0.29 26.09
C HIS A 89 14.88 0.34 27.56
N ASP A 90 15.80 0.66 28.47
CA ASP A 90 15.48 0.84 29.90
C ASP A 90 14.48 1.99 30.11
N GLN A 91 14.66 3.10 29.38
CA GLN A 91 13.71 4.22 29.41
C GLN A 91 12.33 3.82 28.88
N TYR A 92 12.27 3.01 27.83
CA TYR A 92 11.02 2.48 27.28
C TYR A 92 10.32 1.57 28.30
N ASP A 93 11.05 0.65 28.92
CA ASP A 93 10.49 -0.25 29.93
C ASP A 93 10.00 0.51 31.17
N ALA A 94 10.74 1.52 31.61
CA ALA A 94 10.33 2.42 32.68
C ALA A 94 9.05 3.19 32.32
N ALA A 95 8.97 3.77 31.10
CA ALA A 95 7.79 4.47 30.62
C ALA A 95 6.57 3.54 30.54
N LEU A 96 6.75 2.32 30.05
CA LEU A 96 5.69 1.32 29.96
C LEU A 96 5.18 0.93 31.35
N LYS A 97 6.08 0.68 32.30
CA LYS A 97 5.73 0.35 33.68
C LYS A 97 4.95 1.49 34.35
N ALA A 98 5.36 2.74 34.12
CA ALA A 98 4.70 3.92 34.68
C ALA A 98 3.31 4.17 34.06
N ALA A 99 3.18 4.04 32.74
CA ALA A 99 1.95 4.35 32.01
C ALA A 99 0.89 3.23 32.05
N ALA A 100 1.30 1.96 32.17
CA ALA A 100 0.41 0.81 32.07
C ALA A 100 -0.84 0.86 32.98
N PRO A 101 -0.76 1.28 34.26
CA PRO A 101 -1.94 1.37 35.13
C PRO A 101 -2.98 2.36 34.59
N ALA A 102 -2.54 3.54 34.14
CA ALA A 102 -3.40 4.61 33.66
C ALA A 102 -4.05 4.22 32.32
N ILE A 103 -3.26 3.68 31.38
CA ILE A 103 -3.74 3.12 30.11
C ILE A 103 -4.83 2.06 30.35
N LYS A 104 -4.64 1.16 31.33
CA LYS A 104 -5.63 0.13 31.66
C LYS A 104 -6.94 0.72 32.18
N VAL A 105 -6.87 1.77 32.99
CA VAL A 105 -8.04 2.51 33.48
C VAL A 105 -8.78 3.16 32.33
N ASP A 106 -8.07 3.84 31.44
CA ASP A 106 -8.66 4.53 30.30
C ASP A 106 -9.33 3.57 29.32
N GLN A 107 -8.66 2.46 28.99
CA GLN A 107 -9.26 1.40 28.18
C GLN A 107 -10.50 0.79 28.84
N LYS A 108 -10.56 0.71 30.17
CA LYS A 108 -11.75 0.26 30.89
C LYS A 108 -12.87 1.29 30.78
N ALA A 109 -12.57 2.58 30.95
CA ALA A 109 -13.54 3.68 30.84
C ALA A 109 -14.15 3.75 29.43
N ILE A 110 -13.31 3.69 28.38
CA ILE A 110 -13.76 3.64 26.98
C ILE A 110 -14.70 2.47 26.75
N ARG A 111 -14.32 1.26 27.21
CA ARG A 111 -15.16 0.07 27.08
C ARG A 111 -16.49 0.21 27.82
N ALA A 112 -16.51 0.87 28.98
CA ALA A 112 -17.73 1.11 29.73
C ALA A 112 -18.70 2.01 28.95
N VAL A 113 -18.22 3.12 28.37
CA VAL A 113 -19.04 4.01 27.53
C VAL A 113 -19.55 3.30 26.28
N ILE A 114 -18.71 2.53 25.58
CA ILE A 114 -19.18 1.75 24.42
C ILE A 114 -20.26 0.75 24.83
N LYS A 115 -20.09 0.10 25.98
CA LYS A 115 -21.05 -0.88 26.50
C LYS A 115 -22.38 -0.23 26.89
N SER A 116 -22.39 0.98 27.44
CA SER A 116 -23.63 1.68 27.79
C SER A 116 -24.42 2.15 26.56
N TYR A 117 -23.74 2.57 25.49
CA TYR A 117 -24.39 3.02 24.25
C TYR A 117 -24.82 1.87 23.32
N ALA A 118 -24.20 0.69 23.43
CA ALA A 118 -24.53 -0.46 22.59
C ALA A 118 -26.05 -0.83 22.56
N PRO A 119 -26.80 -0.89 23.68
CA PRO A 119 -28.24 -1.14 23.63
C PRO A 119 -29.04 0.01 23.01
N VAL A 120 -28.64 1.27 23.22
CA VAL A 120 -29.31 2.47 22.68
C VAL A 120 -29.24 2.44 21.15
N LEU A 121 -28.03 2.32 20.60
CA LEU A 121 -27.82 2.29 19.16
C LEU A 121 -28.50 1.08 18.48
N ARG A 122 -28.59 -0.06 19.18
CA ARG A 122 -29.37 -1.21 18.69
C ARG A 122 -30.86 -0.91 18.62
N ALA A 123 -31.40 -0.19 19.61
CA ALA A 123 -32.80 0.23 19.61
C ALA A 123 -33.07 1.21 18.46
N ASP A 124 -32.18 2.17 18.23
CA ASP A 124 -32.32 3.16 17.14
C ASP A 124 -32.28 2.48 15.76
N LEU A 125 -31.34 1.56 15.55
CA LEU A 125 -31.26 0.76 14.33
C LEU A 125 -32.51 -0.11 14.14
N LYS A 126 -33.06 -0.67 15.21
CA LYS A 126 -34.33 -1.42 15.15
C LYS A 126 -35.48 -0.49 14.76
N ALA A 127 -35.57 0.69 15.36
CA ALA A 127 -36.60 1.68 15.05
C ALA A 127 -36.53 2.11 13.57
N LEU A 128 -35.32 2.37 13.06
CA LEU A 128 -35.10 2.70 11.65
C LEU A 128 -35.53 1.56 10.71
N ARG A 129 -35.26 0.30 11.10
CA ARG A 129 -35.66 -0.88 10.32
C ARG A 129 -37.17 -1.09 10.29
N THR A 130 -37.87 -0.73 11.36
CA THR A 130 -39.33 -0.91 11.48
C THR A 130 -40.14 0.28 10.97
N ALA A 131 -39.50 1.42 10.70
CA ALA A 131 -40.17 2.61 10.18
C ALA A 131 -40.66 2.38 8.74
N THR A 132 -41.95 2.64 8.51
CA THR A 132 -42.63 2.32 7.25
C THR A 132 -42.80 3.55 6.34
N ASP A 133 -42.97 4.73 6.92
CA ASP A 133 -43.15 6.00 6.19
C ASP A 133 -41.92 6.93 6.29
N ALA A 134 -41.90 7.96 5.46
CA ALA A 134 -40.77 8.89 5.37
C ALA A 134 -40.56 9.69 6.68
N THR A 135 -41.64 10.05 7.37
CA THR A 135 -41.58 10.85 8.61
C THR A 135 -40.99 10.02 9.75
N THR A 136 -41.47 8.78 9.94
CA THR A 136 -40.95 7.88 10.98
C THR A 136 -39.51 7.45 10.69
N LYS A 137 -39.14 7.27 9.42
CA LYS A 137 -37.74 7.03 9.02
C LYS A 137 -36.84 8.22 9.33
N ALA A 138 -37.27 9.44 8.98
CA ALA A 138 -36.49 10.65 9.25
C ALA A 138 -36.29 10.86 10.76
N ALA A 139 -37.32 10.66 11.58
CA ALA A 139 -37.21 10.75 13.03
C ALA A 139 -36.27 9.69 13.63
N ALA A 140 -36.38 8.43 13.20
CA ALA A 140 -35.50 7.35 13.66
C ALA A 140 -34.04 7.59 13.25
N GLN A 141 -33.81 8.11 12.04
CA GLN A 141 -32.48 8.48 11.56
C GLN A 141 -31.89 9.63 12.38
N ALA A 142 -32.66 10.69 12.65
CA ALA A 142 -32.21 11.81 13.46
C ALA A 142 -31.82 11.38 14.89
N LYS A 143 -32.59 10.47 15.49
CA LYS A 143 -32.26 9.90 16.80
C LYS A 143 -30.96 9.10 16.77
N LEU A 144 -30.81 8.20 15.79
CA LEU A 144 -29.58 7.42 15.61
C LEU A 144 -28.34 8.33 15.46
N ASP A 145 -28.47 9.41 14.70
CA ASP A 145 -27.36 10.35 14.49
C ASP A 145 -27.04 11.15 15.75
N ALA A 146 -28.07 11.56 16.51
CA ALA A 146 -27.88 12.21 17.81
C ALA A 146 -27.17 11.29 18.82
N ASP A 147 -27.60 10.03 18.95
CA ASP A 147 -27.01 9.06 19.88
C ASP A 147 -25.58 8.66 19.47
N LYS A 148 -25.28 8.60 18.16
CA LYS A 148 -23.89 8.47 17.67
C LYS A 148 -23.05 9.69 18.00
N ALA A 149 -23.60 10.90 17.86
CA ALA A 149 -22.89 12.13 18.18
C ALA A 149 -22.58 12.22 19.68
N ALA A 150 -23.54 11.84 20.54
CA ALA A 150 -23.36 11.76 21.98
C ALA A 150 -22.28 10.74 22.37
N LEU A 151 -22.31 9.52 21.80
CA LEU A 151 -21.25 8.53 22.00
C LEU A 151 -19.87 9.09 21.59
N LYS A 152 -19.78 9.74 20.43
CA LYS A 152 -18.52 10.34 19.96
C LYS A 152 -18.03 11.42 20.93
N ALA A 153 -18.93 12.27 21.43
CA ALA A 153 -18.61 13.33 22.37
C ALA A 153 -18.10 12.77 23.71
N GLU A 154 -18.73 11.72 24.24
CA GLU A 154 -18.27 11.06 25.48
C GLU A 154 -16.94 10.31 25.31
N LEU A 155 -16.71 9.71 24.14
CA LEU A 155 -15.45 9.02 23.87
C LEU A 155 -14.28 9.96 23.62
N ALA A 156 -14.53 11.19 23.16
CA ALA A 156 -13.47 12.14 22.82
C ALA A 156 -12.51 12.44 23.99
N PRO A 157 -12.97 12.86 25.19
CA PRO A 157 -12.06 13.13 26.31
C PRO A 157 -11.35 11.87 26.81
N LEU A 158 -12.00 10.70 26.75
CA LEU A 158 -11.40 9.44 27.17
C LEU A 158 -10.28 8.98 26.22
N ARG A 159 -10.46 9.21 24.91
CA ARG A 159 -9.43 8.94 23.91
C ARG A 159 -8.25 9.90 24.03
N ALA A 160 -8.53 11.19 24.25
CA ALA A 160 -7.49 12.19 24.47
C ALA A 160 -6.66 11.86 25.72
N LYS A 161 -7.31 11.38 26.79
CA LYS A 161 -6.62 10.93 27.99
C LYS A 161 -5.75 9.69 27.73
N LEU A 162 -6.28 8.68 27.04
CA LEU A 162 -5.51 7.49 26.66
C LEU A 162 -4.29 7.85 25.80
N GLU A 163 -4.44 8.80 24.89
CA GLU A 163 -3.36 9.34 24.07
C GLU A 163 -2.30 10.04 24.94
N ALA A 164 -2.71 10.92 25.86
CA ALA A 164 -1.81 11.58 26.79
C ALA A 164 -1.06 10.58 27.68
N ASP A 165 -1.75 9.59 28.24
CA ASP A 165 -1.17 8.57 29.13
C ASP A 165 -0.23 7.62 28.36
N SER A 166 -0.45 7.42 27.05
CA SER A 166 0.45 6.62 26.20
C SER A 166 1.59 7.41 25.55
N ALA A 167 1.53 8.74 25.55
CA ALA A 167 2.53 9.60 24.91
C ALA A 167 3.98 9.34 25.37
N PRO A 168 4.28 9.11 26.67
CA PRO A 168 5.65 8.79 27.09
C PRO A 168 6.18 7.49 26.50
N VAL A 169 5.34 6.47 26.38
CA VAL A 169 5.70 5.17 25.77
C VAL A 169 5.97 5.33 24.28
N VAL A 170 5.12 6.10 23.60
CA VAL A 170 5.30 6.43 22.17
C VAL A 170 6.61 7.19 21.96
N ALA A 171 6.90 8.19 22.79
CA ALA A 171 8.13 8.97 22.71
C ALA A 171 9.38 8.12 22.94
N ALA A 172 9.39 7.26 23.97
CA ALA A 172 10.53 6.38 24.25
C ALA A 172 10.77 5.38 23.11
N ARG A 173 9.70 4.80 22.54
CA ARG A 173 9.80 3.93 21.36
C ARG A 173 10.32 4.68 20.13
N LYS A 174 9.89 5.93 19.95
CA LYS A 174 10.36 6.79 18.86
C LYS A 174 11.87 7.05 19.00
N ALA A 175 12.35 7.36 20.19
CA ALA A 175 13.78 7.61 20.43
C ALA A 175 14.66 6.42 20.00
N ILE A 176 14.24 5.18 20.28
CA ILE A 176 14.93 3.96 19.84
C ILE A 176 15.01 3.89 18.30
N THR A 177 13.89 4.19 17.64
CA THR A 177 13.79 4.14 16.17
C THR A 177 14.64 5.25 15.54
N ASP A 178 14.52 6.47 16.06
CA ASP A 178 15.24 7.65 15.59
C ASP A 178 16.75 7.47 15.71
N LEU A 179 17.24 6.82 16.76
CA LEU A 179 18.68 6.56 16.91
C LEU A 179 19.26 5.77 15.74
N ILE A 180 18.50 4.79 15.23
CA ILE A 180 18.94 3.98 14.08
C ILE A 180 18.64 4.67 12.75
N GLU A 181 17.48 5.31 12.61
CA GLU A 181 17.11 5.95 11.35
C GLU A 181 17.96 7.20 11.05
N ASN A 182 18.42 7.91 12.08
CA ASN A 182 19.28 9.08 11.94
C ASN A 182 20.77 8.72 11.86
N ASP A 183 21.13 7.45 11.94
CA ASP A 183 22.52 7.03 11.69
C ASP A 183 22.91 7.43 10.25
N PRO A 184 24.02 8.17 10.05
CA PRO A 184 24.39 8.69 8.73
C PRO A 184 24.55 7.61 7.65
N ALA A 185 25.04 6.42 8.01
CA ALA A 185 25.22 5.32 7.05
C ALA A 185 23.87 4.71 6.67
N VAL A 186 22.94 4.59 7.62
CA VAL A 186 21.57 4.16 7.36
C VAL A 186 20.84 5.16 6.48
N ALA A 187 20.91 6.46 6.80
CA ALA A 187 20.30 7.53 6.01
C ALA A 187 20.83 7.55 4.57
N SER A 188 22.15 7.43 4.40
CA SER A 188 22.79 7.36 3.08
C SER A 188 22.35 6.13 2.28
N ALA A 189 22.33 4.95 2.91
CA ALA A 189 21.89 3.72 2.24
C ALA A 189 20.40 3.77 1.85
N LYS A 190 19.55 4.39 2.68
CA LYS A 190 18.13 4.61 2.38
C LYS A 190 17.96 5.58 1.21
N ALA A 191 18.65 6.71 1.24
CA ALA A 191 18.62 7.69 0.15
C ALA A 191 19.08 7.09 -1.18
N LYS A 192 20.11 6.25 -1.16
CA LYS A 192 20.56 5.51 -2.35
C LYS A 192 19.49 4.57 -2.90
N LEU A 193 18.90 3.74 -2.03
CA LEU A 193 17.81 2.85 -2.43
C LEU A 193 16.63 3.62 -3.03
N ASP A 194 16.23 4.74 -2.42
CA ASP A 194 15.13 5.57 -2.91
C ASP A 194 15.46 6.20 -4.27
N ALA A 195 16.69 6.68 -4.45
CA ALA A 195 17.18 7.21 -5.72
C ALA A 195 17.17 6.14 -6.82
N ASP A 196 17.65 4.93 -6.54
CA ASP A 196 17.68 3.84 -7.51
C ASP A 196 16.26 3.32 -7.84
N VAL A 197 15.33 3.35 -6.89
CA VAL A 197 13.90 3.10 -7.16
C VAL A 197 13.30 4.17 -8.08
N ALA A 198 13.58 5.45 -7.83
CA ALA A 198 13.09 6.55 -8.67
C ALA A 198 13.68 6.49 -10.09
N ALA A 199 14.97 6.20 -10.21
CA ALA A 199 15.66 5.99 -11.48
C ALA A 199 15.05 4.80 -12.25
N ALA A 200 14.80 3.68 -11.58
CA ALA A 200 14.17 2.50 -12.19
C ALA A 200 12.76 2.81 -12.75
N LYS A 201 11.94 3.56 -12.00
CA LYS A 201 10.61 4.01 -12.47
C LYS A 201 10.74 4.90 -13.70
N THR A 202 11.65 5.88 -13.65
CA THR A 202 11.89 6.83 -14.74
C THR A 202 12.34 6.12 -16.01
N ALA A 203 13.22 5.12 -15.89
CA ALA A 203 13.70 4.33 -17.02
C ALA A 203 12.63 3.38 -17.59
N LEU A 204 11.72 2.89 -16.75
CA LEU A 204 10.68 1.94 -17.17
C LEU A 204 9.53 2.63 -17.92
N GLN A 205 9.16 3.84 -17.52
CA GLN A 205 8.03 4.57 -18.09
C GLN A 205 8.04 4.67 -19.64
N PRO A 206 9.12 5.13 -20.30
CA PRO A 206 9.12 5.25 -21.76
C PRO A 206 8.99 3.90 -22.48
N LEU A 207 9.45 2.80 -21.87
CA LEU A 207 9.28 1.46 -22.45
C LEU A 207 7.84 0.96 -22.34
N LEU A 208 7.15 1.30 -21.25
CA LEU A 208 5.73 1.01 -21.09
C LEU A 208 4.87 1.82 -22.07
N ASP A 209 5.21 3.10 -22.27
CA ASP A 209 4.53 3.97 -23.22
C ASP A 209 4.69 3.45 -24.66
N LYS A 210 5.91 3.01 -25.02
CA LYS A 210 6.19 2.40 -26.32
C LYS A 210 5.41 1.09 -26.54
N LEU A 211 5.42 0.20 -25.55
CA LEU A 211 4.66 -1.04 -25.60
C LEU A 211 3.16 -0.79 -25.75
N ALA A 212 2.63 0.24 -25.09
CA ALA A 212 1.22 0.62 -25.21
C ALA A 212 0.91 1.16 -26.62
N ALA A 213 1.79 1.98 -27.20
CA ALA A 213 1.67 2.48 -28.56
C ALA A 213 1.69 1.34 -29.59
N ASP A 214 2.63 0.41 -29.49
CA ASP A 214 2.73 -0.73 -30.43
C ASP A 214 1.52 -1.68 -30.32
N LYS A 215 0.98 -1.88 -29.10
CA LYS A 215 -0.28 -2.62 -28.91
C LYS A 215 -1.48 -1.91 -29.51
N ALA A 216 -1.54 -0.58 -29.40
CA ALA A 216 -2.60 0.21 -30.01
C ALA A 216 -2.55 0.13 -31.54
N LYS A 217 -1.34 0.18 -32.11
CA LYS A 217 -1.11 0.01 -33.55
C LYS A 217 -1.54 -1.36 -34.05
N LEU A 218 -1.11 -2.44 -33.37
CA LEU A 218 -1.55 -3.80 -33.69
C LEU A 218 -3.08 -3.92 -33.69
N LYS A 219 -3.76 -3.30 -32.71
CA LYS A 219 -5.22 -3.30 -32.64
C LYS A 219 -5.86 -2.56 -33.82
N ALA A 220 -5.29 -1.43 -34.23
CA ALA A 220 -5.76 -0.66 -35.38
C ALA A 220 -5.58 -1.45 -36.68
N ASP A 221 -4.41 -2.04 -36.89
CA ASP A 221 -4.09 -2.79 -38.11
C ASP A 221 -4.92 -4.09 -38.21
N LEU A 222 -5.19 -4.77 -37.09
CA LEU A 222 -6.14 -5.88 -37.03
C LEU A 222 -7.58 -5.47 -37.35
N ALA A 223 -8.00 -4.25 -36.96
CA ALA A 223 -9.33 -3.73 -37.28
C ALA A 223 -9.44 -3.38 -38.77
N ALA A 224 -8.40 -2.75 -39.34
CA ALA A 224 -8.32 -2.45 -40.76
C ALA A 224 -8.39 -3.72 -41.62
N LEU A 225 -7.67 -4.78 -41.24
CA LEU A 225 -7.69 -6.07 -41.93
C LEU A 225 -9.08 -6.75 -41.91
N LYS A 226 -9.87 -6.53 -40.86
CA LYS A 226 -11.27 -7.00 -40.80
C LYS A 226 -12.22 -6.16 -41.65
N GLY A 227 -11.98 -4.85 -41.74
CA GLY A 227 -12.81 -3.93 -42.55
C GLY A 227 -12.61 -4.06 -44.05
N THR A 228 -11.47 -4.57 -44.51
CA THR A 228 -11.20 -4.83 -45.94
C THR A 228 -11.82 -6.13 -46.46
N SER A 229 -12.41 -6.98 -45.61
CA SER A 229 -13.07 -8.22 -46.03
C SER A 229 -14.57 -8.07 -46.36
N THR A 230 -15.12 -6.85 -46.33
CA THR A 230 -16.57 -6.60 -46.48
C THR A 230 -16.96 -5.75 -47.70
N THR A 231 -16.10 -5.59 -48.71
CA THR A 231 -16.53 -5.07 -50.02
C THR A 231 -17.07 -6.22 -50.88
N PRO A 232 -18.40 -6.35 -51.08
CA PRO A 232 -18.94 -7.26 -52.09
C PRO A 232 -18.59 -6.73 -53.47
N VAL A 233 -18.04 -7.60 -54.32
CA VAL A 233 -17.94 -7.37 -55.76
C VAL A 233 -19.37 -7.49 -56.30
N THR A 234 -20.00 -6.38 -56.66
CA THR A 234 -21.17 -6.39 -57.56
C THR A 234 -20.65 -6.60 -58.97
N VAL A 235 -20.88 -7.81 -59.51
CA VAL A 235 -21.01 -8.07 -60.95
C VAL A 235 -22.48 -8.17 -61.27
#